data_AF-A0A1V4RWB2-F1
#
_entry.id   AF-A0A1V4RWB2-F1
#
_cell.length_a   1.000
_cell.length_b   1.000
_cell.length_c   1.000
_cell.angle_alpha   90.00
_cell.angle_beta   90.00
_cell.angle_gamma   90.00
#
_symmetry.space_group_name_H-M   'P 1'
#
loop_
_entity.id
_entity.type
_entity.pdbx_description
1 polymer ?
#
loop_
_entity_poly.entity_id
_entity_poly.type
_entity_poly.pdbx_seq_one_letter_code
_entity_poly.pdbx_strand_id
1 'polypeptide(L)' 'MYVAMNVRGLTVDPITSSPIVILKEINGDKTLPIWIGLLEATAIASELEDIKFS' A
#
# COMPACT_ATOMS: atom_id res chain seq x y z
N MET A 1 18.58 -6.26 11.14
CA MET A 1 17.78 -5.21 11.80
C MET A 1 16.59 -4.93 10.91
N TYR A 2 15.37 -4.97 11.44
CA TYR A 2 14.15 -4.68 10.67
C TYR A 2 13.81 -3.18 10.76
N VAL A 3 13.15 -2.65 9.73
CA VAL A 3 12.71 -1.24 9.68
C VAL A 3 11.19 -1.22 9.74
N ALA A 4 10.64 -0.50 10.72
CA ALA A 4 9.20 -0.34 10.84
C ALA A 4 8.68 0.64 9.78
N MET A 5 7.61 0.22 9.08
CA MET A 5 7.04 0.92 7.94
C MET A 5 5.53 1.09 8.16
N ASN A 6 4.97 2.17 7.63
CA ASN A 6 3.53 2.42 7.58
C ASN A 6 3.05 2.47 6.13
N VAL A 7 1.81 2.08 5.88
CA VAL A 7 1.16 2.21 4.57
C VAL A 7 0.85 3.68 4.34
N ARG A 8 1.55 4.31 3.40
CA ARG A 8 1.32 5.72 3.03
C ARG A 8 0.14 5.87 2.07
N GLY A 9 -0.09 4.88 1.22
CA GLY A 9 -1.19 4.85 0.27
C GLY A 9 -1.04 3.75 -0.77
N LEU A 10 -2.04 3.67 -1.65
CA LEU A 10 -2.10 2.75 -2.76
C LEU A 10 -2.11 3.55 -4.08
N THR A 11 -1.38 3.07 -5.08
CA THR A 11 -1.37 3.63 -6.43
C THR A 11 -1.42 2.50 -7.46
N VAL A 12 -1.50 2.84 -8.75
CA VAL A 12 -1.53 1.89 -9.85
C VAL A 12 -0.43 2.23 -10.84
N ASP A 13 0.24 1.20 -11.34
CA ASP A 13 1.20 1.33 -12.43
C ASP A 13 0.46 1.73 -13.72
N PRO A 14 0.82 2.84 -14.39
CA PRO A 14 0.11 3.31 -15.58
C PRO A 14 0.32 2.41 -16.82
N ILE A 15 1.33 1.54 -16.81
CA ILE A 15 1.66 0.66 -17.95
C ILE A 15 0.95 -0.68 -17.80
N THR A 16 1.00 -1.26 -16.61
CA THR A 16 0.51 -2.63 -16.36
C THR A 16 -0.84 -2.66 -15.64
N SER A 17 -1.36 -1.51 -15.21
CA SER A 17 -2.53 -1.40 -14.32
C SER A 17 -2.40 -2.22 -13.05
N SER A 18 -1.17 -2.57 -12.66
CA SER A 18 -0.91 -3.37 -11.46
C SER A 18 -0.89 -2.46 -10.23
N PRO A 19 -1.55 -2.85 -9.13
CA PRO A 19 -1.58 -2.03 -7.94
C PRO A 19 -0.25 -2.08 -7.17
N ILE A 20 0.13 -0.93 -6.63
CA ILE A 20 1.36 -0.71 -5.89
C ILE A 20 0.99 -0.09 -4.54
N VAL A 21 1.42 -0.71 -3.44
CA VAL A 21 1.35 -0.10 -2.12
C VAL A 21 2.64 0.66 -1.85
N ILE A 22 2.52 1.89 -1.36
CA ILE A 22 3.65 2.73 -0.97
C ILE A 22 3.81 2.62 0.54
N LEU A 23 4.91 2.02 0.98
CA LEU A 23 5.31 2.01 2.38
C LEU A 23 6.23 3.20 2.67
N LYS A 24 6.08 3.81 3.83
CA LYS A 24 6.98 4.85 4.34
C LYS A 24 7.55 4.45 5.69
N GLU A 25 8.85 4.66 5.88
CA GLU A 25 9.51 4.47 7.16
C GLU A 25 8.90 5.37 8.25
N ILE A 26 8.75 4.86 9.48
CA ILE A 26 8.12 5.62 10.57
C ILE A 26 9.00 6.79 11.02
N ASN A 27 10.31 6.56 11.14
CA ASN A 27 11.27 7.54 11.69
C ASN A 27 12.23 8.09 10.63
N GLY A 28 11.85 8.03 9.35
CA GLY A 28 12.72 8.40 8.24
C GLY A 28 11.95 8.75 6.97
N ASP A 29 12.71 9.03 5.92
CA ASP A 29 12.18 9.48 4.63
C ASP A 29 12.22 8.39 3.56
N LYS A 30 12.63 7.17 3.91
CA LYS A 30 12.64 6.06 2.97
C LYS A 30 11.21 5.65 2.63
N THR A 31 10.98 5.44 1.34
CA THR A 31 9.74 4.86 0.82
C THR A 31 10.04 3.59 0.04
N LEU A 32 9.19 2.59 0.19
CA LEU A 32 9.30 1.32 -0.51
C LEU A 32 8.00 1.03 -1.27
N PRO A 33 8.01 1.09 -2.61
CA PRO A 33 6.89 0.60 -3.41
C PRO A 33 6.92 -0.93 -3.47
N ILE A 34 5.76 -1.55 -3.29
CA ILE A 34 5.58 -3.00 -3.44
C ILE A 34 4.40 -3.25 -4.37
N TRP A 35 4.64 -3.99 -5.46
CA TRP A 35 3.57 -4.48 -6.31
C TRP A 35 2.81 -5.59 -5.57
N ILE A 36 1.50 -5.44 -5.54
CA ILE A 36 0.58 -6.40 -4.91
C ILE A 36 -0.46 -6.86 -5.94
N GLY A 37 -1.22 -7.89 -5.60
CA GLY A 37 -2.34 -8.31 -6.43
C GLY A 37 -3.55 -7.39 -6.25
N LEU A 38 -4.50 -7.52 -7.18
CA LEU A 38 -5.73 -6.74 -7.19
C LEU A 38 -6.59 -6.97 -5.93
N LEU A 39 -6.62 -8.20 -5.43
CA LEU A 39 -7.42 -8.56 -4.26
C LEU A 39 -6.83 -7.95 -2.97
N GLU A 40 -5.51 -8.02 -2.81
CA GLU A 40 -4.80 -7.40 -1.69
C GLU A 40 -4.96 -5.89 -1.71
N ALA A 41 -4.83 -5.29 -2.89
CA ALA A 41 -5.03 -3.86 -3.09
C ALA A 41 -6.44 -3.42 -2.70
N THR A 42 -7.46 -4.19 -3.10
CA THR A 42 -8.85 -3.92 -2.73
C THR A 42 -9.07 -4.04 -1.23
N ALA A 43 -8.51 -5.07 -0.59
CA ALA A 43 -8.62 -5.26 0.86
C ALA A 43 -7.96 -4.11 1.64
N ILE A 44 -6.76 -3.70 1.25
CA ILE A 44 -6.04 -2.57 1.87
C ILE A 44 -6.80 -1.26 1.64
N ALA A 45 -7.26 -1.00 0.41
CA ALA A 45 -8.04 0.20 0.09
C ALA A 45 -9.34 0.24 0.91
N SER A 46 -10.03 -0.89 1.06
CA SER A 46 -11.27 -0.96 1.84
C SER A 46 -11.03 -0.62 3.31
N GLU A 47 -9.95 -1.12 3.91
CA GLU A 47 -9.57 -0.81 5.29
C GLU A 47 -9.13 0.66 5.44
N LEU A 48 -8.39 1.20 4.48
CA LEU A 48 -7.95 2.61 4.49
C LEU A 48 -9.12 3.60 4.34
N GLU A 49 -10.15 3.22 3.59
CA GLU A 49 -11.38 4.00 3.39
C GLU A 49 -12.42 3.78 4.52
N ASP A 50 -12.08 3.01 5.57
CA ASP A 50 -12.96 2.60 6.68
C ASP A 50 -14.26 1.89 6.22
N ILE A 51 -14.22 1.26 5.04
CA ILE A 51 -15.33 0.49 4.49
C ILE A 51 -15.33 -0.89 5.17
N LYS A 52 -16.03 -0.98 6.30
CA LYS A 52 -16.30 -2.26 6.96
C LYS A 52 -17.39 -3.01 6.21
N PHE A 53 -17.00 -4.06 5.49
CA PHE A 53 -17.94 -5.07 5.05
C PHE A 53 -18.42 -5.84 6.29
N SER A 54 -19.61 -5.48 6.79
CA SER A 54 -20.34 -6.21 7.84
C SER A 54 -21.12 -7.39 7.28
#